data_AF-A0A924S0P4-F1
#
_entry.id   AF-A0A924S0P4-F1
#
_cell.length_a   1.000
_cell.length_b   1.000
_cell.length_c   1.000
_cell.angle_alpha   90.00
_cell.angle_beta   90.00
_cell.angle_gamma   90.00
#
_symmetry.space_group_name_H-M   'P 1'
#
loop_
_entity.id
_entity.type
_entity.pdbx_description
1 polymer ?
#
loop_
_entity_poly.entity_id
_entity_poly.type
_entity_poly.pdbx_seq_one_letter_code
_entity_poly.pdbx_strand_id
1 'polypeptide(L)'
;MNQALRLTVPVAVLAFAALLAGPARASDAADEAFYQRASTCAAAMQVDQYALVARARQGDKSVRPQLVEITRLGFAYVGEAYLKGLRDPRGGEMLKAATAEQKDWPEARHKALVAQCRVEAQKVYDDAGFWQWAVDNKANKRVDRFMSMGPLPASAASQ
;
A
#
# COMPACT_ATOMS: atom_id res chain seq x y z
N MET A 1 56.72 -40.57 46.72
CA MET A 1 56.57 -41.59 45.65
C MET A 1 55.15 -41.53 45.13
N ASN A 2 54.98 -41.64 43.79
CA ASN A 2 53.73 -41.72 43.00
C ASN A 2 53.12 -40.34 42.66
N GLN A 3 53.19 -39.75 41.44
CA GLN A 3 52.75 -40.20 40.09
C GLN A 3 51.39 -40.88 40.12
N ALA A 4 50.35 -40.60 39.33
CA ALA A 4 50.04 -39.81 38.14
C ALA A 4 48.52 -39.48 38.26
N LEU A 5 47.88 -38.58 37.52
CA LEU A 5 47.46 -38.82 36.14
C LEU A 5 46.79 -37.53 35.64
N ARG A 6 47.34 -36.95 34.57
CA ARG A 6 46.74 -35.81 33.87
C ARG A 6 45.61 -36.35 32.99
N LEU A 7 44.37 -35.98 33.28
CA LEU A 7 43.23 -36.22 32.39
C LEU A 7 43.19 -35.13 31.33
N THR A 8 43.63 -35.50 30.14
CA THR A 8 43.50 -34.76 28.89
C THR A 8 42.03 -34.53 28.54
N VAL A 9 41.70 -33.26 28.28
CA VAL A 9 40.41 -32.75 27.82
C VAL A 9 40.19 -33.14 26.35
N PRO A 10 39.08 -33.81 25.98
CA PRO A 10 38.64 -33.82 24.60
C PRO A 10 37.92 -32.50 24.30
N VAL A 11 38.66 -31.52 23.79
CA VAL A 11 38.09 -30.35 23.08
C VAL A 11 37.68 -30.83 21.71
N ALA A 12 36.50 -31.42 21.60
CA ALA A 12 35.79 -31.60 20.35
C ALA A 12 34.39 -32.05 20.71
N VAL A 13 33.38 -31.23 20.38
CA VAL A 13 32.03 -31.64 19.93
C VAL A 13 31.13 -30.38 19.96
N LEU A 14 30.66 -30.03 18.76
CA LEU A 14 29.45 -29.25 18.45
C LEU A 14 29.48 -27.72 18.60
N ALA A 15 30.33 -27.08 17.79
CA ALA A 15 30.06 -25.73 17.27
C ALA A 15 29.60 -25.81 15.80
N PHE A 16 28.42 -26.36 15.51
CA PHE A 16 27.83 -26.32 14.15
C PHE A 16 26.31 -26.59 14.18
N ALA A 17 25.53 -25.72 14.82
CA ALA A 17 24.06 -25.84 14.81
C ALA A 17 23.34 -24.47 14.73
N ALA A 18 23.93 -23.48 14.05
CA ALA A 18 23.36 -22.13 13.96
C ALA A 18 23.18 -21.60 12.52
N LEU A 19 23.20 -22.45 11.49
CA LEU A 19 23.22 -22.01 10.08
C LEU A 19 22.06 -22.51 9.20
N LEU A 20 20.94 -22.96 9.79
CA LEU A 20 19.74 -23.36 9.05
C LEU A 20 18.53 -22.41 9.22
N ALA A 21 18.75 -21.20 9.77
CA ALA A 21 17.76 -20.13 9.65
C ALA A 21 17.83 -19.56 8.22
N GLY A 22 17.12 -20.20 7.29
CA GLY A 22 16.99 -19.75 5.90
C GLY A 22 16.43 -18.33 5.79
N PRO A 23 16.69 -17.61 4.69
CA PRO A 23 16.41 -16.17 4.53
C PRO A 23 14.91 -15.81 4.34
N ALA A 24 13.98 -16.70 4.71
CA ALA A 24 12.55 -16.51 4.45
C ALA A 24 11.92 -15.32 5.20
N ARG A 25 12.52 -14.83 6.30
CA ARG A 25 11.93 -13.73 7.08
C ARG A 25 12.18 -12.33 6.52
N ALA A 26 13.16 -12.17 5.63
CA ALA A 26 13.51 -10.84 5.12
C ALA A 26 12.53 -10.35 4.05
N SER A 27 12.04 -11.23 3.17
CA SER A 27 11.00 -10.92 2.19
C SER A 27 9.67 -10.57 2.86
N ASP A 28 9.28 -11.37 3.86
CA ASP A 28 8.00 -11.18 4.56
C ASP A 28 7.95 -9.84 5.30
N ALA A 29 9.05 -9.42 5.93
CA ALA A 29 9.12 -8.14 6.62
C ALA A 29 9.12 -6.94 5.65
N ALA A 30 9.80 -7.07 4.51
CA ALA A 30 9.83 -6.03 3.49
C ALA A 30 8.46 -5.86 2.80
N ASP A 31 7.79 -6.97 2.51
CA ASP A 31 6.44 -6.95 1.93
C ASP A 31 5.42 -6.41 2.94
N GLU A 32 5.55 -6.75 4.23
CA GLU A 32 4.70 -6.17 5.27
C GLU A 32 4.83 -4.65 5.37
N ALA A 33 6.07 -4.14 5.35
CA ALA A 33 6.33 -2.71 5.36
C ALA A 33 5.74 -2.03 4.10
N PHE A 34 5.85 -2.70 2.94
CA PHE A 34 5.21 -2.22 1.72
C PHE A 34 3.69 -2.18 1.85
N TYR A 35 3.04 -3.21 2.42
CA TYR A 35 1.59 -3.24 2.61
C TYR A 35 1.10 -2.11 3.51
N GLN A 36 1.81 -1.83 4.60
CA GLN A 36 1.50 -0.72 5.50
C GLN A 36 1.66 0.62 4.79
N ARG A 37 2.73 0.79 4.00
CA ARG A 37 2.93 2.02 3.23
C ARG A 37 1.85 2.20 2.16
N ALA A 38 1.54 1.14 1.43
CA ALA A 38 0.51 1.12 0.39
C ALA A 38 -0.88 1.46 0.97
N SER A 39 -1.27 0.88 2.11
CA SER A 39 -2.55 1.19 2.76
C SER A 39 -2.61 2.62 3.27
N THR A 40 -1.52 3.10 3.88
CA THR A 40 -1.38 4.49 4.36
C THR A 40 -1.51 5.48 3.20
N CYS A 41 -0.82 5.23 2.10
CA CYS A 41 -0.86 6.10 0.92
C CYS A 41 -2.20 6.03 0.17
N ALA A 42 -2.81 4.84 0.08
CA ALA A 42 -4.13 4.70 -0.51
C ALA A 42 -5.19 5.42 0.31
N ALA A 43 -5.14 5.33 1.64
CA ALA A 43 -6.02 6.09 2.54
C ALA A 43 -5.86 7.61 2.35
N ALA A 44 -4.62 8.09 2.24
CA ALA A 44 -4.38 9.52 2.03
C ALA A 44 -4.93 9.98 0.66
N MET A 45 -4.65 9.25 -0.42
CA MET A 45 -5.14 9.62 -1.75
C MET A 45 -6.67 9.54 -1.89
N GLN A 46 -7.37 8.80 -1.02
CA GLN A 46 -8.84 8.74 -1.06
C GLN A 46 -9.51 10.08 -0.78
N VAL A 47 -8.96 10.91 0.11
CA VAL A 47 -9.57 12.21 0.44
C VAL A 47 -9.59 13.12 -0.79
N ASP A 48 -8.45 13.22 -1.49
CA ASP A 48 -8.35 13.95 -2.76
C ASP A 48 -9.28 13.35 -3.83
N GLN A 49 -9.33 12.02 -3.92
CA GLN A 49 -10.20 11.33 -4.87
C GLN A 49 -11.68 11.65 -4.60
N TYR A 50 -12.11 11.67 -3.34
CA TYR A 50 -13.49 12.00 -2.96
C TYR A 50 -13.86 13.43 -3.32
N ALA A 51 -12.97 14.40 -3.09
CA ALA A 51 -13.18 15.77 -3.51
C ALA A 51 -13.35 15.89 -5.04
N LEU A 52 -12.53 15.18 -5.81
CA LEU A 52 -12.64 15.14 -7.28
C LEU A 52 -13.93 14.46 -7.75
N VAL A 53 -14.34 13.35 -7.11
CA VAL A 53 -15.61 12.67 -7.41
C VAL A 53 -16.81 13.56 -7.08
N ALA A 54 -16.77 14.31 -5.98
CA ALA A 54 -17.84 15.24 -5.62
C ALA A 54 -18.03 16.31 -6.70
N ARG A 55 -16.93 16.91 -7.19
CA ARG A 55 -16.95 17.85 -8.33
C ARG A 55 -17.47 17.20 -9.61
N ALA A 56 -17.03 15.98 -9.92
CA ALA A 56 -17.48 15.24 -11.09
C ALA A 56 -19.01 15.04 -11.09
N ARG A 57 -19.57 14.66 -9.93
CA ARG A 57 -21.02 14.49 -9.76
C ARG A 57 -21.81 15.79 -9.86
N GLN A 58 -21.16 16.93 -9.63
CA GLN A 58 -21.73 18.26 -9.89
C GLN A 58 -21.63 18.67 -11.37
N GLY A 59 -21.13 17.78 -12.24
CA GLY A 59 -21.04 18.01 -13.69
C GLY A 59 -19.69 18.57 -14.15
N ASP A 60 -18.72 18.74 -13.25
CA ASP A 60 -17.38 19.19 -13.62
C ASP A 60 -16.58 18.09 -14.29
N LYS A 61 -16.64 18.04 -15.63
CA LYS A 61 -15.89 17.08 -16.45
C LYS A 61 -14.39 17.37 -16.51
N SER A 62 -13.95 18.58 -16.13
CA SER A 62 -12.54 18.98 -16.20
C SER A 62 -11.66 18.21 -15.21
N VAL A 63 -12.26 17.63 -14.16
CA VAL A 63 -11.53 16.84 -13.16
C VAL A 63 -11.10 15.46 -13.64
N ARG A 64 -11.57 15.00 -14.81
CA ARG A 64 -11.30 13.65 -15.31
C ARG A 64 -9.80 13.30 -15.32
N PRO A 65 -8.87 14.12 -15.85
CA PRO A 65 -7.45 13.78 -15.87
C PRO A 65 -6.88 13.54 -14.47
N GLN A 66 -7.20 14.44 -13.52
CA GLN A 66 -6.74 14.33 -12.12
C GLN A 66 -7.34 13.09 -11.45
N LEU A 67 -8.61 12.78 -11.73
CA LEU A 67 -9.26 11.61 -11.17
C LEU A 67 -8.69 10.31 -11.74
N VAL A 68 -8.35 10.26 -13.04
CA VAL A 68 -7.65 9.11 -13.65
C VAL A 68 -6.30 8.93 -13.01
N GLU A 69 -5.50 9.99 -12.92
CA GLU A 69 -4.16 9.95 -12.35
C GLU A 69 -4.17 9.39 -10.92
N ILE A 70 -4.95 9.98 -10.01
CA ILE A 70 -4.96 9.54 -8.61
C ILE A 70 -5.50 8.11 -8.44
N THR A 71 -6.47 7.71 -9.27
CA THR A 71 -7.04 6.36 -9.25
C THR A 71 -6.02 5.34 -9.75
N ARG A 72 -5.25 5.68 -10.79
CA ARG A 72 -4.17 4.86 -11.33
C ARG A 72 -3.07 4.65 -10.29
N LEU A 73 -2.61 5.71 -9.64
CA LEU A 73 -1.59 5.63 -8.60
C LEU A 73 -2.05 4.80 -7.40
N GLY A 74 -3.30 4.94 -6.97
CA GLY A 74 -3.90 4.07 -5.95
C GLY A 74 -3.93 2.61 -6.38
N PHE A 75 -4.29 2.32 -7.64
CA PHE A 75 -4.27 0.96 -8.17
C PHE A 75 -2.87 0.39 -8.38
N ALA A 76 -1.85 1.21 -8.60
CA ALA A 76 -0.47 0.74 -8.64
C ALA A 76 -0.07 0.15 -7.27
N TYR A 77 -0.33 0.86 -6.18
CA TYR A 77 -0.09 0.33 -4.83
C TYR A 77 -0.87 -0.96 -4.53
N VAL A 78 -2.17 -0.96 -4.81
CA VAL A 78 -3.03 -2.12 -4.53
C VAL A 78 -2.65 -3.32 -5.41
N GLY A 79 -2.32 -3.08 -6.68
CA GLY A 79 -1.89 -4.10 -7.63
C GLY A 79 -0.56 -4.73 -7.21
N GLU A 80 0.43 -3.91 -6.88
CA GLU A 80 1.73 -4.38 -6.41
C GLU A 80 1.61 -5.16 -5.09
N ALA A 81 0.79 -4.67 -4.15
CA ALA A 81 0.54 -5.39 -2.90
C ALA A 81 -0.09 -6.77 -3.17
N TYR A 82 -0.99 -6.85 -4.16
CA TYR A 82 -1.55 -8.12 -4.60
C TYR A 82 -0.49 -9.02 -5.27
N LEU A 83 0.41 -8.50 -6.08
CA LEU A 83 1.48 -9.31 -6.68
C LEU A 83 2.43 -9.89 -5.62
N LYS A 84 2.70 -9.12 -4.56
CA LYS A 84 3.50 -9.54 -3.40
C LYS A 84 2.80 -10.54 -2.47
N GLY A 85 1.50 -10.75 -2.65
CA GLY A 85 0.74 -11.78 -1.93
C GLY A 85 -0.28 -11.28 -0.92
N LEU A 86 -0.47 -9.95 -0.77
CA LEU A 86 -1.56 -9.42 0.05
C LEU A 86 -2.91 -9.77 -0.58
N ARG A 87 -3.80 -10.36 0.22
CA ARG A 87 -5.15 -10.77 -0.19
C ARG A 87 -6.17 -10.16 0.76
N ASP A 88 -7.42 -10.11 0.30
CA ASP A 88 -8.55 -9.84 1.18
C ASP A 88 -8.83 -11.06 2.08
N PRO A 89 -9.34 -10.85 3.31
CA PRO A 89 -9.82 -9.58 3.87
C PRO A 89 -8.73 -8.64 4.38
N ARG A 90 -7.51 -9.15 4.58
CA ARG A 90 -6.41 -8.44 5.23
C ARG A 90 -6.08 -7.09 4.56
N GLY A 91 -6.02 -7.04 3.23
CA GLY A 91 -5.76 -5.79 2.50
C GLY A 91 -6.82 -4.71 2.79
N GLY A 92 -8.09 -5.09 2.74
CA GLY A 92 -9.20 -4.21 3.14
C GLY A 92 -9.14 -3.75 4.59
N GLU A 93 -8.75 -4.61 5.52
CA GLU A 93 -8.57 -4.26 6.94
C GLU A 93 -7.44 -3.25 7.15
N MET A 94 -6.31 -3.43 6.47
CA MET A 94 -5.18 -2.48 6.54
C MET A 94 -5.56 -1.11 5.98
N LEU A 95 -6.30 -1.08 4.87
CA LEU A 95 -6.81 0.17 4.31
C LEU A 95 -7.79 0.86 5.27
N LYS A 96 -8.72 0.11 5.83
CA LYS A 96 -9.69 0.63 6.80
C LYS A 96 -9.00 1.20 8.05
N ALA A 97 -7.98 0.51 8.57
CA ALA A 97 -7.19 0.96 9.70
C ALA A 97 -6.45 2.28 9.37
N ALA A 98 -5.79 2.35 8.21
CA ALA A 98 -5.12 3.56 7.76
C ALA A 98 -6.08 4.75 7.57
N THR A 99 -7.27 4.53 7.01
CA THR A 99 -8.30 5.56 6.89
C THR A 99 -8.76 6.05 8.26
N ALA A 100 -8.95 5.14 9.22
CA ALA A 100 -9.36 5.49 10.59
C ALA A 100 -8.28 6.31 11.30
N GLU A 101 -7.00 5.95 11.15
CA GLU A 101 -5.88 6.69 11.73
C GLU A 101 -5.78 8.13 11.18
N GLN A 102 -6.07 8.30 9.89
CA GLN A 102 -5.92 9.58 9.19
C GLN A 102 -7.13 10.51 9.32
N LYS A 103 -8.25 10.01 9.87
CA LYS A 103 -9.55 10.71 9.89
C LYS A 103 -9.45 12.14 10.44
N ASP A 104 -8.69 12.31 11.52
CA ASP A 104 -8.60 13.59 12.24
C ASP A 104 -7.24 14.29 12.02
N TRP A 105 -6.51 13.91 10.96
CA TRP A 105 -5.24 14.56 10.64
C TRP A 105 -5.45 16.00 10.14
N PRO A 106 -4.56 16.95 10.50
CA PRO A 106 -4.56 18.27 9.91
C PRO A 106 -4.38 18.23 8.39
N GLU A 107 -5.08 19.09 7.66
CA GLU A 107 -5.04 19.15 6.19
C GLU A 107 -3.60 19.32 5.66
N ALA A 108 -2.78 20.14 6.32
CA ALA A 108 -1.38 20.33 5.94
C ALA A 108 -0.55 19.04 6.01
N ARG A 109 -0.76 18.22 7.05
CA ARG A 109 -0.12 16.90 7.20
C ARG A 109 -0.58 15.96 6.11
N HIS A 110 -1.89 15.96 5.82
CA HIS A 110 -2.48 15.12 4.79
C HIS A 110 -1.93 15.46 3.39
N LYS A 111 -1.88 16.75 3.02
CA LYS A 111 -1.30 17.21 1.75
C LYS A 111 0.16 16.80 1.58
N ALA A 112 0.96 16.95 2.64
CA ALA A 112 2.36 16.54 2.62
C ALA A 112 2.51 15.03 2.38
N LEU A 113 1.69 14.20 3.03
CA LEU A 113 1.68 12.75 2.81
C LEU A 113 1.26 12.41 1.38
N VAL A 114 0.18 13.01 0.87
CA VAL A 114 -0.29 12.74 -0.50
C VAL A 114 0.78 13.07 -1.54
N ALA A 115 1.50 14.19 -1.39
CA ALA A 115 2.58 14.54 -2.31
C ALA A 115 3.67 13.47 -2.36
N GLN A 116 4.10 12.94 -1.20
CA GLN A 116 5.08 11.85 -1.14
C GLN A 116 4.52 10.57 -1.75
N CYS A 117 3.29 10.21 -1.38
CA CYS A 117 2.62 9.00 -1.85
C CYS A 117 2.44 8.99 -3.37
N ARG A 118 2.17 10.14 -4.01
CA ARG A 118 2.07 10.23 -5.46
C ARG A 118 3.40 9.95 -6.15
N VAL A 119 4.50 10.49 -5.64
CA VAL A 119 5.84 10.24 -6.19
C VAL A 119 6.22 8.77 -6.05
N GLU A 120 5.96 8.17 -4.89
CA GLU A 120 6.24 6.75 -4.65
C GLU A 120 5.35 5.84 -5.51
N ALA A 121 4.05 6.12 -5.59
CA ALA A 121 3.12 5.38 -6.44
C ALA A 121 3.50 5.48 -7.92
N GLN A 122 4.01 6.63 -8.35
CA GLN A 122 4.46 6.81 -9.73
C GLN A 122 5.62 5.88 -10.04
N LYS A 123 6.57 5.71 -9.10
CA LYS A 123 7.64 4.71 -9.25
C LYS A 123 7.09 3.28 -9.33
N VAL A 124 6.19 2.92 -8.41
CA VAL A 124 5.53 1.60 -8.43
C VAL A 124 4.81 1.35 -9.76
N TYR A 125 4.15 2.39 -10.30
CA TYR A 125 3.51 2.31 -11.60
C TYR A 125 4.53 2.21 -12.75
N ASP A 126 5.61 3.00 -12.74
CA ASP A 126 6.63 2.97 -13.78
C ASP A 126 7.35 1.62 -13.83
N ASP A 127 7.56 0.99 -12.66
CA ASP A 127 8.17 -0.33 -12.51
C ASP A 127 7.22 -1.50 -12.85
N ALA A 128 5.92 -1.23 -13.05
CA ALA A 128 4.91 -2.26 -13.27
C ALA A 128 5.08 -3.01 -14.62
N GLY A 129 5.79 -2.44 -15.59
CA GLY A 129 6.03 -3.06 -16.88
C GLY A 129 4.74 -3.53 -17.56
N PHE A 130 4.61 -4.83 -17.81
CA PHE A 130 3.49 -5.38 -18.59
C PHE A 130 2.10 -5.20 -17.92
N TRP A 131 2.02 -5.05 -16.60
CA TRP A 131 0.73 -4.89 -15.91
C TRP A 131 0.26 -3.43 -15.81
N GLN A 132 1.04 -2.45 -16.29
CA GLN A 132 0.63 -1.03 -16.39
C GLN A 132 -0.71 -0.88 -17.12
N TRP A 133 -0.87 -1.57 -18.25
CA TRP A 133 -2.10 -1.59 -19.04
C TRP A 133 -3.32 -2.04 -18.20
N ALA A 134 -3.13 -3.00 -17.30
CA ALA A 134 -4.21 -3.46 -16.42
C ALA A 134 -4.58 -2.39 -15.39
N VAL A 135 -3.59 -1.66 -14.85
CA VAL A 135 -3.82 -0.50 -13.96
C VAL A 135 -4.59 0.58 -14.70
N ASP A 136 -4.16 0.96 -15.90
CA ASP A 136 -4.75 2.03 -16.68
C ASP A 136 -6.20 1.73 -17.05
N ASN A 137 -6.48 0.50 -17.49
CA ASN A 137 -7.84 0.08 -17.81
C ASN A 137 -8.73 0.08 -16.57
N LYS A 138 -8.23 -0.42 -15.44
CA LYS A 138 -8.99 -0.45 -14.19
C LYS A 138 -9.27 0.96 -13.69
N ALA A 139 -8.28 1.86 -13.78
CA ALA A 139 -8.41 3.27 -13.41
C ALA A 139 -9.44 3.99 -14.28
N ASN A 140 -9.32 3.90 -15.61
CA ASN A 140 -10.28 4.50 -16.54
C ASN A 140 -11.69 3.97 -16.31
N LYS A 141 -11.87 2.64 -16.21
CA LYS A 141 -13.20 2.04 -15.96
C LYS A 141 -13.81 2.52 -14.63
N ARG A 142 -12.99 2.71 -13.60
CA ARG A 142 -13.44 3.24 -12.31
C ARG A 142 -13.84 4.70 -12.41
N VAL A 143 -13.05 5.51 -13.11
CA VAL A 143 -13.33 6.94 -13.35
C VAL A 143 -14.58 7.13 -14.20
N ASP A 144 -14.74 6.38 -15.28
CA ASP A 144 -15.92 6.47 -16.15
C ASP A 144 -17.20 6.19 -15.34
N ARG A 145 -17.14 5.25 -14.39
CA ARG A 145 -18.23 5.02 -13.44
C ARG A 145 -18.49 6.22 -12.53
N PHE A 146 -17.46 6.90 -12.04
CA PHE A 146 -17.65 8.11 -11.24
C PHE A 146 -18.26 9.26 -12.06
N MET A 147 -17.84 9.39 -13.32
CA MET A 147 -18.33 10.40 -14.26
C MET A 147 -19.77 10.15 -14.72
N SER A 148 -20.20 8.89 -14.76
CA SER A 148 -21.57 8.50 -15.14
C SER A 148 -22.57 8.55 -13.98
N MET A 149 -22.11 8.77 -12.75
CA MET A 149 -23.01 8.94 -11.61
C MET A 149 -23.63 10.34 -11.66
N GLY A 150 -24.97 10.40 -11.64
CA GLY A 150 -25.68 11.66 -11.54
C GLY A 150 -25.40 12.41 -10.22
N PRO A 151 -25.93 13.64 -10.09
CA PRO A 151 -25.80 14.41 -8.86
C PRO A 151 -26.24 13.61 -7.64
N LEU A 152 -25.55 13.79 -6.51
CA LEU A 152 -26.01 13.24 -5.24
C LEU A 152 -27.42 13.76 -4.96
N PRO A 153 -28.39 12.91 -4.55
CA PRO A 153 -29.68 13.40 -4.12
C PRO A 153 -29.50 14.35 -2.94
N ALA A 154 -30.28 15.44 -2.90
CA ALA A 154 -30.15 16.49 -1.88
C ALA A 154 -30.24 15.97 -0.42
N SER A 155 -30.80 14.77 -0.22
CA SER A 155 -30.89 14.09 1.08
C SER A 155 -29.57 13.52 1.61
N ALA A 156 -28.52 13.45 0.79
CA ALA A 156 -27.21 12.90 1.18
C ALA A 156 -26.21 13.97 1.69
N ALA A 157 -26.56 15.26 1.64
CA ALA A 157 -25.67 16.36 2.03
C ALA A 157 -25.76 16.75 3.53
N SER A 158 -26.57 16.03 4.31
CA SER A 158 -26.93 16.39 5.69
C SER A 158 -26.42 15.41 6.76
N GLN A 159 -25.49 14.52 6.43
CA GLN A 159 -24.93 13.51 7.35
C GLN A 159 -23.43 13.69 7.54
#